data_AF-A0AAU4SJH1-F1
#
_entry.id   AF-A0AAU4SJH1-F1
#
_cell.length_a   1.000
_cell.length_b   1.000
_cell.length_c   1.000
_cell.angle_alpha   90.00
_cell.angle_beta   90.00
_cell.angle_gamma   90.00
#
_symmetry.space_group_name_H-M   'P 1'
#
loop_
_entity.id
_entity.type
_entity.pdbx_description
1 polymer ?
#
loop_
_entity_poly.entity_id
_entity_poly.type
_entity_poly.pdbx_seq_one_letter_code
_entity_poly.pdbx_strand_id
1 'polypeptide(L)'
;MAQRASSTSSASSTARPSRARKKSADPAANQASAQVVRDLHERMVRIRLFETEAGKLMEAGKLPGFLHLYVGQEAVAAGVMAALRDDDQITSTHRGHGHAVAKGVSFRHMYAELYGRVTGACLGRGGSMHINDLTLGMLGANGIVGAGIPIAVGAAFAAHYKGEDSIAVSFFGDGATNIGTFHEAANMAAVLRLPVLFICENNGYAEFTPQSKHMLITDVADRAAAYGMPSVIVDGMDAAAVHQAAAEAVARARAGEGPMMIEAKTYRFYDHQGVKGLRHPYRSDEEVAEWKARDPIDLLEARALADGTATRAELDDTWQRTRDDIADAIAYAEASPLPDTADLLLNVYSG
;
A
#
# COMPACT_ATOMS: atom_id res chain seq x y z
N MET A 1 -43.87 -43.38 -35.54
CA MET A 1 -44.85 -43.56 -34.44
C MET A 1 -44.38 -44.68 -33.54
N ALA A 2 -43.88 -44.36 -32.35
CA ALA A 2 -43.92 -45.15 -31.11
C ALA A 2 -42.93 -44.52 -30.12
N GLN A 3 -43.48 -44.07 -28.99
CA GLN A 3 -42.84 -43.32 -27.92
C GLN A 3 -41.74 -44.13 -27.21
N ARG A 4 -40.62 -43.48 -26.86
CA ARG A 4 -39.67 -44.00 -25.86
C ARG A 4 -39.84 -43.21 -24.56
N ALA A 5 -40.06 -43.99 -23.50
CA ALA A 5 -40.34 -43.57 -22.15
C ALA A 5 -39.14 -42.92 -21.46
N SER A 6 -39.46 -42.01 -20.54
CA SER A 6 -38.54 -41.25 -19.71
C SER A 6 -37.86 -42.13 -18.65
N SER A 7 -36.55 -41.97 -18.46
CA SER A 7 -35.87 -42.43 -17.24
C SER A 7 -35.03 -41.28 -16.68
N THR A 8 -35.54 -40.68 -15.61
CA THR A 8 -34.86 -39.68 -14.78
C THR A 8 -33.77 -40.36 -13.93
N SER A 9 -32.50 -40.02 -14.14
CA SER A 9 -31.42 -40.39 -13.22
C SER A 9 -31.17 -39.27 -12.22
N SER A 10 -31.41 -39.55 -10.94
CA SER A 10 -31.03 -38.71 -9.81
C SER A 10 -29.51 -38.76 -9.59
N ALA A 11 -28.81 -37.69 -9.95
CA ALA A 11 -27.42 -37.49 -9.58
C ALA A 11 -27.36 -36.96 -8.14
N SER A 12 -26.86 -37.80 -7.24
CA SER A 12 -26.51 -37.47 -5.86
C SER A 12 -25.44 -36.37 -5.83
N SER A 13 -25.81 -35.18 -5.37
CA SER A 13 -24.91 -34.06 -5.11
C SER A 13 -24.22 -34.26 -3.76
N THR A 14 -23.00 -34.79 -3.76
CA THR A 14 -22.12 -34.75 -2.60
C THR A 14 -21.62 -33.31 -2.40
N ALA A 15 -22.23 -32.60 -1.46
CA ALA A 15 -21.81 -31.26 -1.05
C ALA A 15 -20.37 -31.29 -0.51
N ARG A 16 -19.51 -30.41 -1.03
CA ARG A 16 -18.19 -30.13 -0.45
C ARG A 16 -18.36 -29.44 0.91
N PRO A 17 -17.52 -29.74 1.91
CA PRO A 17 -17.62 -29.09 3.21
C PRO A 17 -17.29 -27.59 3.08
N SER A 18 -18.16 -26.74 3.63
CA SER A 18 -17.92 -25.31 3.73
C SER A 18 -16.75 -25.05 4.68
N ARG A 19 -15.76 -24.31 4.20
CA ARG A 19 -14.61 -23.88 5.02
C ARG A 19 -15.14 -22.81 5.99
N ALA A 20 -15.13 -23.10 7.28
CA ALA A 20 -15.56 -22.16 8.30
C ALA A 20 -14.68 -20.89 8.25
N ARG A 21 -15.31 -19.73 8.01
CA ARG A 21 -14.71 -18.41 8.27
C ARG A 21 -14.27 -18.39 9.73
N LYS A 22 -12.98 -18.13 10.01
CA LYS A 22 -12.55 -17.77 11.35
C LYS A 22 -13.33 -16.53 11.77
N LYS A 23 -14.06 -16.62 12.88
CA LYS A 23 -14.67 -15.47 13.56
C LYS A 23 -13.57 -14.41 13.78
N SER A 24 -13.91 -13.15 13.52
CA SER A 24 -13.11 -11.99 13.95
C SER A 24 -12.76 -12.13 15.43
N ALA A 25 -11.52 -11.81 15.77
CA ALA A 25 -11.04 -11.82 17.16
C ALA A 25 -11.87 -10.88 18.05
N ASP A 26 -11.86 -11.16 19.35
CA ASP A 26 -12.49 -10.37 20.40
C ASP A 26 -11.98 -8.91 20.36
N PRO A 27 -12.84 -7.87 20.27
CA PRO A 27 -12.41 -6.47 20.21
C PRO A 27 -11.49 -6.06 21.36
N ALA A 28 -11.63 -6.69 22.54
CA ALA A 28 -10.81 -6.42 23.71
C ALA A 28 -9.37 -6.99 23.60
N ALA A 29 -9.14 -7.98 22.73
CA ALA A 29 -7.80 -8.56 22.51
C ALA A 29 -6.97 -7.78 21.48
N ASN A 30 -7.52 -6.71 20.91
CA ASN A 30 -6.96 -5.97 19.77
C ASN A 30 -6.52 -4.54 20.15
N GLN A 31 -6.02 -4.34 21.37
CA GLN A 31 -5.47 -3.06 21.80
C GLN A 31 -3.97 -3.00 21.47
N ALA A 32 -3.63 -2.22 20.45
CA ALA A 32 -2.26 -1.83 20.19
C ALA A 32 -1.70 -1.06 21.40
N SER A 33 -0.40 -1.24 21.69
CA SER A 33 0.24 -0.48 22.77
C SER A 33 0.21 1.02 22.48
N ALA A 34 0.27 1.86 23.51
CA ALA A 34 0.31 3.31 23.35
C ALA A 34 1.47 3.77 22.44
N GLN A 35 2.59 3.05 22.43
CA GLN A 35 3.71 3.31 21.53
C GLN A 35 3.36 3.02 20.07
N VAL A 36 2.71 1.87 19.79
CA VAL A 36 2.26 1.52 18.44
C VAL A 36 1.20 2.52 17.97
N VAL A 37 0.24 2.90 18.81
CA VAL A 37 -0.79 3.89 18.46
C VAL A 37 -0.17 5.22 18.04
N ARG A 38 0.83 5.72 18.78
CA ARG A 38 1.54 6.96 18.42
C ARG A 38 2.33 6.83 17.12
N ASP A 39 3.03 5.71 16.89
CA ASP A 39 3.76 5.47 15.63
C ASP A 39 2.80 5.40 14.42
N LEU A 40 1.67 4.71 14.57
CA LEU A 40 0.63 4.66 13.53
C LEU A 40 0.07 6.05 13.23
N HIS A 41 -0.24 6.83 14.27
CA HIS A 41 -0.74 8.20 14.10
C HIS A 41 0.27 9.09 13.39
N GLU A 42 1.53 9.08 13.82
CA GLU A 42 2.61 9.87 13.22
C GLU A 42 2.79 9.52 11.73
N ARG A 43 2.85 8.23 11.38
CA ARG A 43 2.95 7.81 9.96
C ARG A 43 1.76 8.28 9.15
N MET A 44 0.53 8.10 9.64
CA MET A 44 -0.66 8.49 8.87
C MET A 44 -0.78 10.01 8.69
N VAL A 45 -0.51 10.80 9.72
CA VAL A 45 -0.52 12.27 9.64
C VAL A 45 0.54 12.78 8.67
N ARG A 46 1.76 12.21 8.73
CA ARG A 46 2.83 12.49 7.78
C ARG A 46 2.41 12.23 6.34
N ILE A 47 1.78 11.09 6.06
CA ILE A 47 1.26 10.77 4.72
C ILE A 47 0.20 11.79 4.31
N ARG A 48 -0.80 12.03 5.16
CA ARG A 48 -1.93 12.93 4.86
C ARG A 48 -1.46 14.33 4.49
N LEU A 49 -0.58 14.92 5.31
CA LEU A 49 -0.08 16.27 5.07
C LEU A 49 0.82 16.34 3.83
N PHE A 50 1.69 15.35 3.62
CA PHE A 50 2.50 15.28 2.41
C PHE A 50 1.63 15.25 1.14
N GLU A 51 0.66 14.34 1.10
CA GLU A 51 -0.21 14.14 -0.06
C GLU A 51 -1.11 15.36 -0.31
N THR A 52 -1.71 15.93 0.73
CA THR A 52 -2.62 17.08 0.56
C THR A 52 -1.88 18.35 0.14
N GLU A 53 -0.68 18.61 0.65
CA GLU A 53 0.14 19.73 0.19
C GLU A 53 0.71 19.49 -1.23
N ALA A 54 1.15 18.27 -1.56
CA ALA A 54 1.55 17.92 -2.93
C ALA A 54 0.39 18.12 -3.91
N GLY A 55 -0.83 17.72 -3.53
CA GLY A 55 -2.05 17.96 -4.30
C GLY A 55 -2.29 19.45 -4.57
N LYS A 56 -2.19 20.31 -3.55
CA LYS A 56 -2.32 21.77 -3.70
C LYS A 56 -1.26 22.35 -4.63
N LEU A 57 0.00 21.92 -4.50
CA LEU A 57 1.09 22.38 -5.37
C LEU A 57 0.87 21.97 -6.83
N MET A 58 0.38 20.75 -7.07
CA MET A 58 0.01 20.30 -8.42
C MET A 58 -1.16 21.13 -8.99
N GLU A 59 -2.21 21.39 -8.21
CA GLU A 59 -3.34 22.23 -8.65
C GLU A 59 -2.92 23.67 -8.94
N ALA A 60 -1.91 24.18 -8.24
CA ALA A 60 -1.30 25.49 -8.48
C ALA A 60 -0.33 25.49 -9.68
N GLY A 61 -0.12 24.34 -10.35
CA GLY A 61 0.79 24.21 -11.49
C GLY A 61 2.28 24.28 -11.12
N LYS A 62 2.62 24.07 -9.84
CA LYS A 62 4.02 24.11 -9.36
C LYS A 62 4.78 22.80 -9.56
N LEU A 63 4.07 21.67 -9.60
CA LEU A 63 4.67 20.35 -9.78
C LEU A 63 4.51 19.88 -11.24
N PRO A 64 5.57 19.43 -11.92
CA PRO A 64 5.48 18.81 -13.23
C PRO A 64 4.85 17.41 -13.19
N GLY A 65 4.24 17.02 -14.30
CA GLY A 65 3.75 15.66 -14.50
C GLY A 65 2.48 15.33 -13.73
N PHE A 66 2.32 14.05 -13.41
CA PHE A 66 1.11 13.49 -12.81
C PHE A 66 1.35 13.08 -11.37
N LEU A 67 0.34 13.29 -10.52
CA LEU A 67 0.36 12.95 -9.10
C LEU A 67 -0.76 11.95 -8.78
N HIS A 68 -0.43 10.87 -8.08
CA HIS A 68 -1.40 9.87 -7.63
C HIS A 68 -1.45 9.89 -6.11
N LEU A 69 -2.50 10.48 -5.56
CA LEU A 69 -2.59 10.77 -4.13
C LEU A 69 -2.93 9.54 -3.30
N TYR A 70 -2.16 9.23 -2.25
CA TYR A 70 -2.43 8.09 -1.36
C TYR A 70 -3.53 8.34 -0.30
N VAL A 71 -4.15 9.51 -0.31
CA VAL A 71 -5.15 9.92 0.70
C VAL A 71 -6.33 8.96 0.79
N GLY A 72 -6.64 8.52 2.02
CA GLY A 72 -7.67 7.55 2.36
C GLY A 72 -7.15 6.13 2.62
N GLN A 73 -5.89 5.85 2.27
CA GLN A 73 -5.27 4.53 2.43
C GLN A 73 -4.16 4.51 3.50
N GLU A 74 -4.03 5.59 4.29
CA GLU A 74 -2.91 5.82 5.20
C GLU A 74 -2.72 4.69 6.22
N ALA A 75 -3.82 4.13 6.73
CA ALA A 75 -3.80 3.01 7.67
C ALA A 75 -3.10 1.77 7.12
N VAL A 76 -3.17 1.53 5.80
CA VAL A 76 -2.53 0.36 5.18
C VAL A 76 -1.01 0.51 5.21
N ALA A 77 -0.48 1.62 4.67
CA ALA A 77 0.95 1.90 4.71
C ALA A 77 1.47 1.99 6.16
N ALA A 78 0.80 2.74 7.04
CA ALA A 78 1.24 2.91 8.43
C ALA A 78 1.25 1.58 9.19
N GLY A 79 0.17 0.80 9.09
CA GLY A 79 0.04 -0.49 9.77
C GLY A 79 1.08 -1.50 9.33
N VAL A 80 1.33 -1.60 8.02
CA VAL A 80 2.36 -2.51 7.51
C VAL A 80 3.76 -2.04 7.90
N MET A 81 4.11 -0.75 7.71
CA MET A 81 5.47 -0.27 8.00
C MET A 81 5.82 -0.32 9.49
N ALA A 82 4.85 -0.13 10.39
CA ALA A 82 5.06 -0.26 11.83
C ALA A 82 5.46 -1.68 12.26
N ALA A 83 5.17 -2.69 11.44
CA ALA A 83 5.57 -4.09 11.68
C ALA A 83 6.93 -4.46 11.06
N LEU A 84 7.54 -3.56 10.26
CA LEU A 84 8.80 -3.81 9.56
C LEU A 84 10.00 -3.22 10.29
N ARG A 85 11.17 -3.77 9.97
CA ARG A 85 12.48 -3.21 10.29
C ARG A 85 13.02 -2.41 9.10
N ASP A 86 14.08 -1.64 9.31
CA ASP A 86 14.69 -0.83 8.24
C ASP A 86 15.37 -1.70 7.16
N ASP A 87 15.85 -2.89 7.53
CA ASP A 87 16.46 -3.86 6.61
C ASP A 87 15.44 -4.70 5.83
N ASP A 88 14.15 -4.64 6.18
CA ASP A 88 13.09 -5.22 5.36
C ASP A 88 12.84 -4.36 4.13
N GLN A 89 12.73 -5.00 2.98
CA GLN A 89 12.62 -4.32 1.71
C GLN A 89 11.17 -4.21 1.26
N ILE A 90 10.82 -3.11 0.59
CA ILE A 90 9.49 -2.87 0.06
C ILE A 90 9.55 -2.49 -1.41
N THR A 91 8.55 -2.96 -2.17
CA THR A 91 8.24 -2.41 -3.49
C THR A 91 6.88 -1.75 -3.45
N SER A 92 6.77 -0.62 -4.12
CA SER A 92 5.59 0.24 -4.09
C SER A 92 4.93 0.32 -5.48
N THR A 93 3.87 1.14 -5.57
CA THR A 93 3.08 1.35 -6.79
C THR A 93 3.30 2.76 -7.33
N HIS A 94 2.57 3.14 -8.39
CA HIS A 94 2.52 4.52 -8.89
C HIS A 94 1.96 5.50 -7.84
N ARG A 95 1.23 5.01 -6.83
CA ARG A 95 0.71 5.77 -5.68
C ARG A 95 1.66 5.66 -4.50
N GLY A 96 2.96 5.83 -4.78
CA GLY A 96 4.00 5.34 -3.88
C GLY A 96 4.41 6.27 -2.75
N HIS A 97 3.94 7.52 -2.70
CA HIS A 97 4.42 8.45 -1.67
C HIS A 97 3.99 8.00 -0.27
N GLY A 98 2.77 7.50 -0.09
CA GLY A 98 2.33 6.95 1.19
C GLY A 98 3.30 5.91 1.76
N HIS A 99 3.74 4.96 0.93
CA HIS A 99 4.74 3.96 1.31
C HIS A 99 6.12 4.56 1.59
N ALA A 100 6.57 5.52 0.78
CA ALA A 100 7.87 6.17 0.98
C ALA A 100 7.89 7.02 2.27
N VAL A 101 6.85 7.81 2.52
CA VAL A 101 6.69 8.59 3.76
C VAL A 101 6.62 7.65 4.96
N ALA A 102 5.81 6.59 4.87
CA ALA A 102 5.71 5.60 5.94
C ALA A 102 7.03 4.89 6.19
N LYS A 103 7.86 4.62 5.16
CA LYS A 103 9.18 4.00 5.34
C LYS A 103 10.25 4.98 5.84
N GLY A 104 9.94 6.28 5.90
CA GLY A 104 10.82 7.30 6.48
C GLY A 104 11.65 8.09 5.46
N VAL A 105 11.32 8.03 4.16
CA VAL A 105 12.01 8.84 3.15
C VAL A 105 11.82 10.33 3.48
N SER A 106 12.91 11.10 3.40
CA SER A 106 12.93 12.53 3.78
C SER A 106 11.97 13.36 2.94
N PHE A 107 11.11 14.16 3.59
CA PHE A 107 10.23 15.10 2.90
C PHE A 107 10.98 16.07 2.00
N ARG A 108 12.16 16.56 2.42
CA ARG A 108 13.01 17.45 1.61
C ARG A 108 13.36 16.81 0.27
N HIS A 109 13.84 15.56 0.31
CA HIS A 109 14.21 14.83 -0.91
C HIS A 109 12.97 14.42 -1.73
N MET A 110 11.85 14.09 -1.08
CA MET A 110 10.62 13.76 -1.79
C MET A 110 10.03 14.98 -2.52
N TYR A 111 9.90 16.14 -1.87
CA TYR A 111 9.43 17.34 -2.57
C TYR A 111 10.42 17.80 -3.63
N ALA A 112 11.72 17.78 -3.35
CA ALA A 112 12.73 18.08 -4.37
C ALA A 112 12.58 17.16 -5.60
N GLU A 113 12.28 15.88 -5.40
CA GLU A 113 11.98 14.94 -6.48
C GLU A 113 10.71 15.33 -7.25
N LEU A 114 9.63 15.68 -6.56
CA LEU A 114 8.39 16.13 -7.18
C LEU A 114 8.58 17.41 -8.00
N TYR A 115 9.44 18.32 -7.56
CA TYR A 115 9.80 19.54 -8.28
C TYR A 115 10.83 19.31 -9.40
N GLY A 116 11.33 18.08 -9.60
CA GLY A 116 12.34 17.78 -10.61
C GLY A 116 13.71 18.40 -10.31
N ARG A 117 14.09 18.48 -9.03
CA ARG A 117 15.37 19.07 -8.57
C ARG A 117 16.43 18.00 -8.39
N VAL A 118 17.70 18.35 -8.59
CA VAL A 118 18.84 17.41 -8.42
C VAL A 118 19.03 16.92 -6.99
N THR A 119 18.48 17.64 -6.01
CA THR A 119 18.45 17.24 -4.59
C THR A 119 17.29 16.30 -4.28
N GLY A 120 16.51 15.89 -5.29
CA GLY A 120 15.48 14.89 -5.17
C GLY A 120 16.04 13.52 -4.81
N ALA A 121 15.19 12.67 -4.21
CA ALA A 121 15.55 11.30 -3.81
C ALA A 121 16.16 10.48 -4.97
N CYS A 122 15.80 10.80 -6.21
CA CYS A 122 16.28 10.17 -7.43
C CYS A 122 16.89 11.20 -8.40
N LEU A 123 17.46 12.27 -7.85
CA LEU A 123 18.06 13.40 -8.59
C LEU A 123 17.07 14.14 -9.50
N GLY A 124 15.78 14.12 -9.18
CA GLY A 124 14.72 14.81 -9.94
C GLY A 124 14.31 14.09 -11.23
N ARG A 125 14.68 12.82 -11.39
CA ARG A 125 14.50 12.04 -12.62
C ARG A 125 13.34 11.07 -12.57
N GLY A 126 13.00 10.60 -11.37
CA GLY A 126 11.94 9.64 -11.13
C GLY A 126 10.56 10.30 -11.06
N GLY A 127 10.50 11.51 -10.49
CA GLY A 127 9.26 12.21 -10.21
C GLY A 127 8.34 11.44 -9.26
N SER A 128 7.05 11.77 -9.28
CA SER A 128 6.03 11.23 -8.36
C SER A 128 5.98 9.69 -8.30
N MET A 129 6.12 9.01 -9.44
CA MET A 129 5.87 7.57 -9.54
C MET A 129 7.09 6.68 -9.28
N HIS A 130 8.28 7.24 -9.03
CA HIS A 130 9.53 6.44 -8.94
C HIS A 130 10.43 6.78 -7.76
N ILE A 131 9.89 7.45 -6.73
CA ILE A 131 10.62 7.70 -5.48
C ILE A 131 11.17 6.37 -4.93
N ASN A 132 12.48 6.35 -4.65
CA ASN A 132 13.19 5.23 -4.04
C ASN A 132 14.18 5.73 -2.99
N ASP A 133 14.53 4.84 -2.05
CA ASP A 133 15.63 5.03 -1.11
C ASP A 133 16.08 3.63 -0.63
N LEU A 134 17.13 3.12 -1.26
CA LEU A 134 17.64 1.78 -0.97
C LEU A 134 18.22 1.66 0.44
N THR A 135 18.63 2.78 1.06
CA THR A 135 19.18 2.76 2.43
C THR A 135 18.11 2.48 3.48
N LEU A 136 16.86 2.74 3.14
CA LEU A 136 15.67 2.45 3.93
C LEU A 136 14.91 1.22 3.37
N GLY A 137 15.53 0.37 2.55
CA GLY A 137 14.84 -0.78 1.96
C GLY A 137 13.69 -0.42 0.99
N MET A 138 13.54 0.84 0.57
CA MET A 138 12.54 1.25 -0.43
C MET A 138 13.10 1.02 -1.83
N LEU A 139 12.85 -0.17 -2.39
CA LEU A 139 13.35 -0.58 -3.71
C LEU A 139 12.79 0.27 -4.85
N GLY A 140 11.67 0.95 -4.60
CA GLY A 140 11.14 1.99 -5.46
C GLY A 140 9.63 1.87 -5.71
N ALA A 141 9.04 3.03 -5.97
CA ALA A 141 7.73 3.14 -6.60
C ALA A 141 7.82 2.79 -8.09
N ASN A 142 6.73 2.27 -8.65
CA ASN A 142 6.72 1.82 -10.05
C ASN A 142 5.43 2.23 -10.77
N GLY A 143 5.59 2.93 -11.90
CA GLY A 143 4.49 3.29 -12.80
C GLY A 143 3.84 2.10 -13.52
N ILE A 144 4.57 1.00 -13.69
CA ILE A 144 4.08 -0.20 -14.37
C ILE A 144 3.30 -1.05 -13.37
N VAL A 145 2.01 -1.24 -13.65
CA VAL A 145 1.10 -2.02 -12.81
C VAL A 145 1.63 -3.44 -12.62
N GLY A 146 1.80 -3.85 -11.35
CA GLY A 146 2.26 -5.18 -10.97
C GLY A 146 3.76 -5.44 -11.13
N ALA A 147 4.56 -4.46 -11.56
CA ALA A 147 6.00 -4.65 -11.76
C ALA A 147 6.80 -4.73 -10.45
N GLY A 148 6.31 -4.16 -9.34
CA GLY A 148 6.94 -4.29 -8.02
C GLY A 148 6.91 -5.72 -7.48
N ILE A 149 5.87 -6.50 -7.82
CA ILE A 149 5.63 -7.84 -7.29
C ILE A 149 6.81 -8.80 -7.55
N PRO A 150 7.28 -9.00 -8.79
CA PRO A 150 8.45 -9.85 -9.04
C PRO A 150 9.75 -9.28 -8.45
N ILE A 151 9.89 -7.96 -8.32
CA ILE A 151 11.06 -7.33 -7.69
C ILE A 151 11.12 -7.70 -6.20
N ALA A 152 9.99 -7.62 -5.48
CA ALA A 152 9.91 -8.04 -4.08
C ALA A 152 10.21 -9.53 -3.90
N VAL A 153 9.72 -10.38 -4.82
CA VAL A 153 10.05 -11.82 -4.81
C VAL A 153 11.54 -12.05 -5.04
N GLY A 154 12.18 -11.30 -5.93
CA GLY A 154 13.63 -11.34 -6.13
C GLY A 154 14.43 -10.91 -4.89
N ALA A 155 13.99 -9.85 -4.21
CA ALA A 155 14.54 -9.40 -2.94
C ALA A 155 14.43 -10.46 -1.83
N ALA A 156 13.24 -11.06 -1.66
CA ALA A 156 13.04 -12.15 -0.71
C ALA A 156 13.86 -13.39 -1.06
N PHE A 157 14.02 -13.70 -2.34
CA PHE A 157 14.90 -14.76 -2.80
C PHE A 157 16.36 -14.49 -2.44
N ALA A 158 16.84 -13.26 -2.63
CA ALA A 158 18.20 -12.89 -2.28
C ALA A 158 18.48 -13.02 -0.78
N ALA A 159 17.57 -12.54 0.07
CA ALA A 159 17.66 -12.69 1.53
C ALA A 159 17.69 -14.18 1.92
N HIS A 160 16.73 -14.96 1.40
CA HIS A 160 16.65 -16.40 1.63
C HIS A 160 17.93 -17.14 1.19
N TYR A 161 18.44 -16.84 0.00
CA TYR A 161 19.65 -17.47 -0.55
C TYR A 161 20.90 -17.16 0.28
N LYS A 162 20.98 -15.97 0.86
CA LYS A 162 22.09 -15.55 1.73
C LYS A 162 21.95 -16.01 3.18
N GLY A 163 20.81 -16.59 3.55
CA GLY A 163 20.51 -16.95 4.95
C GLY A 163 20.27 -15.73 5.84
N GLU A 164 19.85 -14.61 5.26
CA GLU A 164 19.42 -13.40 5.99
C GLU A 164 17.98 -13.58 6.49
N ASP A 165 17.63 -12.91 7.58
CA ASP A 165 16.28 -12.97 8.17
C ASP A 165 15.37 -11.81 7.74
N SER A 166 15.85 -10.93 6.85
CA SER A 166 15.07 -9.84 6.26
C SER A 166 13.97 -10.37 5.34
N ILE A 167 12.86 -9.64 5.26
CA ILE A 167 11.74 -10.00 4.39
C ILE A 167 11.58 -8.98 3.26
N ALA A 168 10.77 -9.32 2.26
CA ALA A 168 10.28 -8.35 1.28
C ALA A 168 8.77 -8.17 1.35
N VAL A 169 8.28 -6.95 1.11
CA VAL A 169 6.85 -6.64 1.06
C VAL A 169 6.52 -6.00 -0.29
N SER A 170 5.51 -6.54 -0.98
CA SER A 170 4.97 -5.93 -2.20
C SER A 170 3.63 -5.30 -1.94
N PHE A 171 3.52 -3.99 -2.12
CA PHE A 171 2.24 -3.28 -2.19
C PHE A 171 1.72 -3.27 -3.63
N PHE A 172 0.42 -3.49 -3.80
CA PHE A 172 -0.25 -3.45 -5.09
C PHE A 172 -1.77 -3.23 -4.93
N GLY A 173 -2.42 -2.69 -5.96
CA GLY A 173 -3.89 -2.57 -5.99
C GLY A 173 -4.58 -3.84 -6.48
N ASP A 174 -5.89 -3.93 -6.27
CA ASP A 174 -6.74 -5.05 -6.70
C ASP A 174 -6.58 -5.39 -8.20
N GLY A 175 -6.55 -4.36 -9.06
CA GLY A 175 -6.33 -4.53 -10.50
C GLY A 175 -4.99 -5.17 -10.88
N ALA A 176 -3.93 -4.98 -10.07
CA ALA A 176 -2.61 -5.55 -10.37
C ALA A 176 -2.60 -7.09 -10.29
N THR A 177 -3.56 -7.68 -9.57
CA THR A 177 -3.68 -9.14 -9.50
C THR A 177 -4.13 -9.80 -10.79
N ASN A 178 -4.57 -9.02 -11.79
CA ASN A 178 -4.89 -9.49 -13.14
C ASN A 178 -3.67 -9.53 -14.09
N ILE A 179 -2.50 -9.02 -13.66
CA ILE A 179 -1.29 -9.04 -14.48
C ILE A 179 -0.59 -10.41 -14.36
N GLY A 180 -0.08 -10.95 -15.48
CA GLY A 180 0.60 -12.25 -15.50
C GLY A 180 1.76 -12.36 -14.50
N THR A 181 2.51 -11.27 -14.30
CA THR A 181 3.62 -11.21 -13.34
C THR A 181 3.18 -11.46 -11.89
N PHE A 182 1.95 -11.13 -11.51
CA PHE A 182 1.42 -11.49 -10.19
C PHE A 182 1.37 -13.01 -10.03
N HIS A 183 0.85 -13.71 -11.04
CA HIS A 183 0.69 -15.16 -11.00
C HIS A 183 2.05 -15.90 -10.99
N GLU A 184 2.97 -15.45 -11.83
CA GLU A 184 4.34 -16.00 -11.89
C GLU A 184 5.09 -15.79 -10.56
N ALA A 185 5.05 -14.56 -10.02
CA ALA A 185 5.73 -14.20 -8.79
C ALA A 185 5.13 -14.92 -7.57
N ALA A 186 3.80 -14.96 -7.44
CA ALA A 186 3.12 -15.66 -6.34
C ALA A 186 3.42 -17.17 -6.36
N ASN A 187 3.41 -17.79 -7.54
CA ASN A 187 3.75 -19.21 -7.68
C ASN A 187 5.21 -19.48 -7.28
N MET A 188 6.16 -18.67 -7.77
CA MET A 188 7.58 -18.82 -7.44
C MET A 188 7.83 -18.64 -5.94
N ALA A 189 7.24 -17.60 -5.33
CA ALA A 189 7.33 -17.36 -3.90
C ALA A 189 6.81 -18.54 -3.07
N ALA A 190 5.70 -19.15 -3.47
CA ALA A 190 5.10 -20.28 -2.76
C ALA A 190 5.95 -21.54 -2.87
N VAL A 191 6.37 -21.91 -4.10
CA VAL A 191 7.18 -23.13 -4.33
C VAL A 191 8.51 -23.07 -3.59
N LEU A 192 9.12 -21.89 -3.53
CA LEU A 192 10.40 -21.67 -2.84
C LEU A 192 10.25 -21.29 -1.37
N ARG A 193 9.02 -21.18 -0.85
CA ARG A 193 8.71 -20.75 0.53
C ARG A 193 9.44 -19.47 0.93
N LEU A 194 9.44 -18.47 0.04
CA LEU A 194 10.17 -17.22 0.26
C LEU A 194 9.53 -16.33 1.34
N PRO A 195 10.34 -15.54 2.07
CA PRO A 195 9.86 -14.60 3.09
C PRO A 195 9.31 -13.32 2.42
N VAL A 196 8.18 -13.45 1.71
CA VAL A 196 7.54 -12.31 1.03
C VAL A 196 6.09 -12.12 1.48
N LEU A 197 5.73 -10.87 1.75
CA LEU A 197 4.38 -10.47 2.09
C LEU A 197 3.75 -9.71 0.93
N PHE A 198 2.59 -10.16 0.48
CA PHE A 198 1.80 -9.54 -0.57
C PHE A 198 0.68 -8.69 0.03
N ILE A 199 0.77 -7.38 -0.08
CA ILE A 199 -0.24 -6.43 0.42
C ILE A 199 -1.10 -5.94 -0.74
N CYS A 200 -2.34 -6.40 -0.80
CA CYS A 200 -3.35 -5.91 -1.73
C CYS A 200 -4.13 -4.77 -1.09
N GLU A 201 -3.93 -3.57 -1.61
CA GLU A 201 -4.67 -2.36 -1.27
C GLU A 201 -5.93 -2.32 -2.13
N ASN A 202 -6.98 -3.03 -1.70
CA ASN A 202 -8.21 -3.11 -2.45
C ASN A 202 -9.06 -1.87 -2.18
N ASN A 203 -8.94 -0.87 -3.06
CA ASN A 203 -9.78 0.33 -3.05
C ASN A 203 -11.02 0.23 -3.94
N GLY A 204 -11.28 -0.94 -4.52
CA GLY A 204 -12.46 -1.23 -5.34
C GLY A 204 -12.37 -0.79 -6.80
N TYR A 205 -11.26 -0.18 -7.23
CA TYR A 205 -11.13 0.39 -8.58
C TYR A 205 -9.73 0.24 -9.18
N ALA A 206 -9.66 -0.43 -10.34
CA ALA A 206 -8.50 -0.37 -11.24
C ALA A 206 -8.63 0.84 -12.18
N GLU A 207 -7.90 1.91 -11.88
CA GLU A 207 -8.08 3.21 -12.55
C GLU A 207 -9.56 3.63 -12.46
N PHE A 208 -10.32 3.70 -13.54
CA PHE A 208 -11.75 4.06 -13.51
C PHE A 208 -12.70 2.84 -13.52
N THR A 209 -12.15 1.63 -13.61
CA THR A 209 -12.93 0.41 -13.75
C THR A 209 -13.24 -0.17 -12.37
N PRO A 210 -14.52 -0.27 -11.95
CA PRO A 210 -14.86 -0.88 -10.67
C PRO A 210 -14.52 -2.37 -10.67
N GLN A 211 -14.17 -2.91 -9.50
CA GLN A 211 -13.71 -4.30 -9.32
C GLN A 211 -14.62 -5.32 -10.01
N SER A 212 -15.93 -5.16 -9.88
CA SER A 212 -16.96 -6.04 -10.47
C SER A 212 -16.92 -6.13 -12.01
N LYS A 213 -16.21 -5.22 -12.68
CA LYS A 213 -16.07 -5.19 -14.15
C LYS A 213 -14.77 -5.82 -14.65
N HIS A 214 -13.78 -6.05 -13.79
CA HIS A 214 -12.51 -6.66 -14.19
C HIS A 214 -12.16 -7.93 -13.41
N MET A 215 -12.96 -8.33 -12.43
CA MET A 215 -12.86 -9.65 -11.80
C MET A 215 -14.20 -10.11 -11.22
N LEU A 216 -14.42 -11.43 -11.18
CA LEU A 216 -15.63 -12.06 -10.61
C LEU A 216 -15.47 -12.45 -9.14
N ILE A 217 -14.24 -12.49 -8.63
CA ILE A 217 -13.99 -12.71 -7.21
C ILE A 217 -14.24 -11.40 -6.45
N THR A 218 -14.96 -11.51 -5.33
CA THR A 218 -15.21 -10.37 -4.43
C THR A 218 -13.99 -10.10 -3.55
N ASP A 219 -13.40 -11.18 -3.03
CA ASP A 219 -12.25 -11.13 -2.15
C ASP A 219 -11.00 -11.54 -2.96
N VAL A 220 -10.10 -10.57 -3.18
CA VAL A 220 -8.85 -10.78 -3.92
C VAL A 220 -7.97 -11.79 -3.18
N ALA A 221 -8.09 -11.87 -1.85
CA ALA A 221 -7.45 -12.86 -1.00
C ALA A 221 -7.73 -14.32 -1.43
N ASP A 222 -8.83 -14.60 -2.14
CA ASP A 222 -9.15 -15.92 -2.66
C ASP A 222 -8.13 -16.41 -3.70
N ARG A 223 -7.42 -15.50 -4.39
CA ARG A 223 -6.35 -15.87 -5.34
C ARG A 223 -5.18 -16.56 -4.67
N ALA A 224 -4.89 -16.25 -3.40
CA ALA A 224 -3.76 -16.82 -2.69
C ALA A 224 -3.85 -18.35 -2.59
N ALA A 225 -5.08 -18.87 -2.45
CA ALA A 225 -5.33 -20.31 -2.32
C ALA A 225 -4.87 -21.11 -3.56
N ALA A 226 -4.87 -20.49 -4.75
CA ALA A 226 -4.39 -21.14 -5.98
C ALA A 226 -2.90 -21.50 -5.94
N TYR A 227 -2.12 -20.86 -5.06
CA TYR A 227 -0.69 -21.10 -4.87
C TYR A 227 -0.38 -21.83 -3.57
N GLY A 228 -1.40 -22.29 -2.83
CA GLY A 228 -1.20 -22.83 -1.48
C GLY A 228 -0.73 -21.78 -0.45
N MET A 229 -0.86 -20.49 -0.78
CA MET A 229 -0.45 -19.37 0.06
C MET A 229 -1.59 -18.98 1.03
N PRO A 230 -1.32 -18.81 2.34
CA PRO A 230 -2.31 -18.28 3.27
C PRO A 230 -2.67 -16.84 2.94
N SER A 231 -3.91 -16.45 3.25
CA SER A 231 -4.36 -15.07 3.15
C SER A 231 -5.30 -14.66 4.27
N VAL A 232 -5.33 -13.35 4.55
CA VAL A 232 -6.31 -12.72 5.46
C VAL A 232 -6.88 -11.46 4.81
N ILE A 233 -8.11 -11.12 5.19
CA ILE A 233 -8.75 -9.87 4.81
C ILE A 233 -8.84 -9.02 6.07
N VAL A 234 -8.44 -7.76 5.96
CA VAL A 234 -8.51 -6.78 7.05
C VAL A 234 -9.28 -5.55 6.60
N ASP A 235 -9.87 -4.86 7.58
CA ASP A 235 -10.35 -3.50 7.36
C ASP A 235 -9.15 -2.58 7.17
N GLY A 236 -8.94 -2.12 5.94
CA GLY A 236 -7.83 -1.25 5.57
C GLY A 236 -7.98 0.18 6.08
N MET A 237 -9.10 0.51 6.73
CA MET A 237 -9.30 1.80 7.42
C MET A 237 -8.95 1.72 8.92
N ASP A 238 -8.71 0.53 9.47
CA ASP A 238 -8.29 0.31 10.87
C ASP A 238 -6.79 0.02 10.93
N ALA A 239 -5.99 1.05 11.23
CA ALA A 239 -4.53 0.95 11.29
C ALA A 239 -4.03 -0.10 12.30
N ALA A 240 -4.74 -0.31 13.42
CA ALA A 240 -4.35 -1.29 14.42
C ALA A 240 -4.62 -2.73 13.91
N ALA A 241 -5.74 -2.95 13.22
CA ALA A 241 -6.05 -4.24 12.59
C ALA A 241 -5.06 -4.57 11.47
N VAL A 242 -4.70 -3.60 10.64
CA VAL A 242 -3.65 -3.76 9.61
C VAL A 242 -2.31 -4.11 10.27
N HIS A 243 -1.90 -3.37 11.31
CA HIS A 243 -0.65 -3.62 12.01
C HIS A 243 -0.60 -5.01 12.63
N GLN A 244 -1.67 -5.47 13.28
CA GLN A 244 -1.71 -6.81 13.85
C GLN A 244 -1.52 -7.88 12.77
N ALA A 245 -2.27 -7.80 11.66
CA ALA A 245 -2.15 -8.77 10.58
C ALA A 245 -0.76 -8.74 9.92
N ALA A 246 -0.18 -7.55 9.76
CA ALA A 246 1.17 -7.39 9.24
C ALA A 246 2.21 -8.00 10.19
N ALA A 247 2.13 -7.73 11.49
CA ALA A 247 3.04 -8.29 12.49
C ALA A 247 3.01 -9.82 12.52
N GLU A 248 1.81 -10.42 12.46
CA GLU A 248 1.65 -11.87 12.35
C GLU A 248 2.26 -12.41 11.05
N ALA A 249 2.02 -11.76 9.92
CA ALA A 249 2.56 -12.17 8.62
C ALA A 249 4.09 -12.04 8.54
N VAL A 250 4.66 -10.97 9.10
CA VAL A 250 6.11 -10.75 9.23
C VAL A 250 6.74 -11.87 10.06
N ALA A 251 6.16 -12.19 11.23
CA ALA A 251 6.66 -13.27 12.07
C ALA A 251 6.67 -14.63 11.35
N ARG A 252 5.60 -14.94 10.59
CA ARG A 252 5.51 -16.15 9.76
C ARG A 252 6.58 -16.20 8.67
N ALA A 253 6.77 -15.09 7.96
CA ALA A 253 7.77 -14.99 6.90
C ALA A 253 9.18 -15.25 7.44
N ARG A 254 9.54 -14.62 8.58
CA ARG A 254 10.83 -14.85 9.25
C ARG A 254 11.00 -16.26 9.80
N ALA A 255 9.91 -16.91 10.22
CA ALA A 255 9.91 -18.31 10.65
C ALA A 255 10.05 -19.31 9.48
N GLY A 256 10.16 -18.85 8.23
CA GLY A 256 10.29 -19.71 7.05
C GLY A 256 8.99 -20.44 6.69
N GLU A 257 7.84 -19.91 7.12
CA GLU A 257 6.52 -20.48 6.81
C GLU A 257 6.04 -20.15 5.38
N GLY A 258 6.88 -19.47 4.60
CA GLY A 258 6.61 -19.08 3.22
C GLY A 258 5.81 -17.79 3.12
N PRO A 259 5.32 -17.46 1.91
CA PRO A 259 4.66 -16.19 1.65
C PRO A 259 3.26 -16.13 2.24
N MET A 260 2.74 -14.92 2.37
CA MET A 260 1.36 -14.67 2.78
C MET A 260 0.79 -13.46 2.04
N MET A 261 -0.54 -13.44 1.88
CA MET A 261 -1.25 -12.30 1.33
C MET A 261 -2.16 -11.64 2.37
N ILE A 262 -2.14 -10.31 2.43
CA ILE A 262 -3.11 -9.50 3.18
C ILE A 262 -3.89 -8.69 2.16
N GLU A 263 -5.21 -8.84 2.15
CA GLU A 263 -6.11 -7.93 1.44
C GLU A 263 -6.65 -6.88 2.42
N ALA A 264 -6.17 -5.65 2.29
CA ALA A 264 -6.70 -4.52 3.03
C ALA A 264 -7.82 -3.87 2.20
N LYS A 265 -9.06 -3.97 2.70
CA LYS A 265 -10.22 -3.29 2.09
C LYS A 265 -10.15 -1.81 2.50
N THR A 266 -9.76 -0.94 1.58
CA THR A 266 -9.50 0.48 1.83
C THR A 266 -10.19 1.34 0.78
N TYR A 267 -9.89 2.64 0.72
CA TYR A 267 -10.47 3.52 -0.28
C TYR A 267 -9.57 4.71 -0.60
N ARG A 268 -9.48 5.08 -1.88
CA ARG A 268 -8.80 6.32 -2.28
C ARG A 268 -9.80 7.47 -2.31
N PHE A 269 -9.51 8.56 -1.59
CA PHE A 269 -10.46 9.67 -1.44
C PHE A 269 -10.51 10.59 -2.64
N TYR A 270 -9.38 10.75 -3.33
CA TYR A 270 -9.31 11.49 -4.60
C TYR A 270 -9.41 10.54 -5.78
N ASP A 271 -9.48 11.12 -6.98
CA ASP A 271 -9.51 10.36 -8.21
C ASP A 271 -8.20 9.56 -8.42
N HIS A 272 -8.15 8.72 -9.44
CA HIS A 272 -6.97 7.94 -9.80
C HIS A 272 -5.73 8.83 -9.86
N GLN A 273 -5.85 9.97 -10.55
CA GLN A 273 -4.84 10.99 -10.71
C GLN A 273 -5.38 12.36 -10.30
N GLY A 274 -4.57 13.07 -9.52
CA GLY A 274 -4.83 14.44 -9.12
C GLY A 274 -5.99 14.64 -8.12
N VAL A 275 -6.20 15.90 -7.75
CA VAL A 275 -7.29 16.33 -6.86
C VAL A 275 -8.60 16.52 -7.64
N LYS A 276 -8.51 17.22 -8.78
CA LYS A 276 -9.59 17.38 -9.75
C LYS A 276 -9.51 16.22 -10.74
N GLY A 277 -10.37 15.25 -10.49
CA GLY A 277 -10.45 14.02 -11.25
C GLY A 277 -10.82 14.15 -12.72
N LEU A 278 -11.13 13.01 -13.33
CA LEU A 278 -11.75 12.95 -14.65
C LEU A 278 -13.07 13.73 -14.65
N ARG A 279 -13.36 14.36 -15.79
CA ARG A 279 -14.65 15.03 -16.02
C ARG A 279 -15.84 14.07 -16.13
N HIS A 280 -15.59 12.75 -16.11
CA HIS A 280 -16.62 11.71 -16.22
C HIS A 280 -16.77 10.94 -14.90
N PRO A 281 -17.98 10.87 -14.32
CA PRO A 281 -18.21 10.14 -13.08
C PRO A 281 -18.13 8.63 -13.33
N TYR A 282 -17.34 7.93 -12.51
CA TYR A 282 -17.23 6.47 -12.50
C TYR A 282 -17.51 5.86 -11.11
N ARG A 283 -17.72 6.72 -10.11
CA ARG A 283 -18.10 6.42 -8.73
C ARG A 283 -19.00 7.53 -8.21
N SER A 284 -19.88 7.25 -7.25
CA SER A 284 -20.86 8.24 -6.77
C SER A 284 -20.28 9.08 -5.63
N ASP A 285 -20.76 10.32 -5.47
CA ASP A 285 -20.33 11.19 -4.37
C ASP A 285 -20.76 10.61 -3.00
N GLU A 286 -21.88 9.90 -2.96
CA GLU A 286 -22.37 9.20 -1.76
C GLU A 286 -21.40 8.09 -1.32
N GLU A 287 -20.92 7.28 -2.27
CA GLU A 287 -19.92 6.23 -2.00
C GLU A 287 -18.65 6.85 -1.40
N VAL A 288 -18.17 7.95 -1.99
CA VAL A 288 -16.98 8.65 -1.50
C VAL A 288 -17.22 9.23 -0.10
N ALA A 289 -18.38 9.81 0.15
CA ALA A 289 -18.75 10.37 1.44
C ALA A 289 -18.85 9.30 2.53
N GLU A 290 -19.38 8.11 2.21
CA GLU A 290 -19.43 6.97 3.13
C GLU A 290 -18.03 6.54 3.57
N TRP A 291 -17.09 6.42 2.64
CA TRP A 291 -15.70 6.08 2.98
C TRP A 291 -14.97 7.20 3.73
N LYS A 292 -15.23 8.47 3.40
CA LYS A 292 -14.66 9.62 4.13
C LYS A 292 -15.17 9.73 5.56
N ALA A 293 -16.41 9.30 5.84
CA ALA A 293 -16.93 9.23 7.21
C ALA A 293 -16.18 8.19 8.08
N ARG A 294 -15.34 7.36 7.45
CA ARG A 294 -14.49 6.35 8.09
C ARG A 294 -13.01 6.68 7.91
N ASP A 295 -12.63 7.96 7.91
CA ASP A 295 -11.23 8.39 7.77
C ASP A 295 -10.32 7.67 8.80
N PRO A 296 -9.24 7.01 8.35
CA PRO A 296 -8.42 6.17 9.23
C PRO A 296 -7.74 6.97 10.36
N ILE A 297 -7.44 8.25 10.13
CA ILE A 297 -6.82 9.10 11.16
C ILE A 297 -7.86 9.45 12.22
N ASP A 298 -9.05 9.88 11.81
CA ASP A 298 -10.14 10.22 12.73
C ASP A 298 -10.54 9.01 13.60
N LEU A 299 -10.62 7.83 12.98
CA LEU A 299 -10.91 6.57 13.68
C LEU A 299 -9.83 6.24 14.73
N LEU A 300 -8.55 6.35 14.37
CA LEU A 300 -7.45 6.09 15.30
C LEU A 300 -7.43 7.11 16.45
N GLU A 301 -7.57 8.40 16.16
CA GLU A 301 -7.56 9.45 17.17
C GLU A 301 -8.72 9.30 18.16
N ALA A 302 -9.93 9.04 17.67
CA ALA A 302 -11.10 8.84 18.51
C ALA A 302 -10.90 7.66 19.46
N ARG A 303 -10.37 6.54 18.95
CA ARG A 303 -10.06 5.35 19.75
C ARG A 303 -8.92 5.61 20.74
N ALA A 304 -7.87 6.30 20.31
CA ALA A 304 -6.71 6.58 21.16
C ALA A 304 -7.09 7.40 22.40
N LEU A 305 -7.96 8.39 22.22
CA LEU A 305 -8.50 9.20 23.32
C LEU A 305 -9.42 8.41 24.23
N ALA A 306 -10.31 7.58 23.67
CA ALA A 306 -11.22 6.75 24.43
C ALA A 306 -10.47 5.71 25.30
N ASP A 307 -9.42 5.11 24.74
CA ASP A 307 -8.60 4.08 25.40
C ASP A 307 -7.49 4.69 26.29
N GLY A 308 -7.30 6.02 26.27
CA GLY A 308 -6.25 6.71 27.03
C GLY A 308 -4.82 6.39 26.58
N THR A 309 -4.65 5.95 25.33
CA THR A 309 -3.34 5.58 24.76
C THR A 309 -2.60 6.77 24.16
N ALA A 310 -3.31 7.87 23.89
CA ALA A 310 -2.75 9.18 23.57
C ALA A 310 -3.66 10.29 24.12
N THR A 311 -3.09 11.46 24.35
CA THR A 311 -3.79 12.69 24.72
C THR A 311 -4.03 13.56 23.49
N ARG A 312 -5.04 14.46 23.57
CA ARG A 312 -5.30 15.43 22.49
C ARG A 312 -4.07 16.28 22.18
N ALA A 313 -3.31 16.67 23.21
CA ALA A 313 -2.09 17.46 23.05
C ALA A 313 -1.00 16.71 22.24
N GLU A 314 -0.80 15.41 22.46
CA GLU A 314 0.18 14.61 21.70
C GLU A 314 -0.23 14.45 20.22
N LEU A 315 -1.52 14.27 19.97
CA LEU A 315 -2.05 14.16 18.60
C LEU A 315 -1.91 15.51 17.86
N ASP A 316 -2.29 16.61 18.51
CA ASP A 316 -2.20 17.96 17.93
C ASP A 316 -0.74 18.38 17.68
N ASP A 317 0.18 18.01 18.57
CA ASP A 317 1.62 18.22 18.38
C ASP A 317 2.16 17.52 17.13
N THR A 318 1.75 16.28 16.90
CA THR A 318 2.14 15.50 15.70
C THR A 318 1.69 16.19 14.42
N TRP A 319 0.46 16.70 14.39
CA TRP A 319 -0.03 17.51 13.28
C TRP A 319 0.79 18.79 13.09
N GLN A 320 1.11 19.50 14.17
CA GLN A 320 1.84 20.76 14.08
C GLN A 320 3.27 20.56 13.59
N ARG A 321 4.04 19.65 14.21
CA ARG A 321 5.41 19.33 13.78
C ARG A 321 5.47 18.90 12.32
N THR A 322 4.51 18.07 11.89
CA THR A 322 4.47 17.62 10.50
C THR A 322 4.19 18.78 9.54
N ARG A 323 3.32 19.75 9.89
CA ARG A 323 3.12 20.95 9.05
C ARG A 323 4.40 21.76 8.91
N ASP A 324 5.13 21.92 10.01
CA ASP A 324 6.40 22.66 10.01
C ASP A 324 7.46 21.95 9.15
N ASP A 325 7.57 20.61 9.25
CA ASP A 325 8.45 19.79 8.41
C ASP A 325 8.09 19.89 6.91
N ILE A 326 6.80 19.92 6.57
CA ILE A 326 6.33 20.06 5.18
C ILE A 326 6.65 21.45 4.64
N ALA A 327 6.43 22.51 5.43
CA ALA A 327 6.76 23.88 5.03
C ALA A 327 8.26 24.04 4.75
N ASP A 328 9.10 23.51 5.63
CA ASP A 328 10.55 23.47 5.44
C ASP A 328 10.95 22.67 4.19
N ALA A 329 10.34 21.50 3.98
CA ALA A 329 10.66 20.65 2.85
C ALA A 329 10.28 21.28 1.49
N ILE A 330 9.15 21.98 1.42
CA ILE A 330 8.73 22.72 0.23
C ILE A 330 9.69 23.88 -0.02
N ALA A 331 10.05 24.65 1.00
CA ALA A 331 11.00 25.76 0.86
C ALA A 331 12.37 25.26 0.38
N TYR A 332 12.85 24.14 0.91
CA TYR A 332 14.07 23.47 0.47
C TYR A 332 14.00 23.05 -1.01
N ALA A 333 12.88 22.44 -1.44
CA ALA A 333 12.69 22.02 -2.82
C ALA A 333 12.62 23.21 -3.80
N GLU A 334 11.94 24.29 -3.43
CA GLU A 334 11.84 25.49 -4.27
C GLU A 334 13.21 26.20 -4.43
N ALA A 335 14.04 26.20 -3.39
CA ALA A 335 15.39 26.76 -3.41
C ALA A 335 16.44 25.86 -4.07
N SER A 336 16.11 24.58 -4.31
CA SER A 336 17.06 23.60 -4.85
C SER A 336 17.33 23.80 -6.36
N PRO A 337 18.54 23.50 -6.84
CA PRO A 337 18.88 23.69 -8.25
C PRO A 337 18.12 22.73 -9.17
N LEU A 338 17.83 23.21 -10.38
CA LEU A 338 17.38 22.37 -11.50
C LEU A 338 18.54 21.50 -12.01
N PRO A 339 18.25 20.36 -12.65
CA PRO A 339 19.27 19.55 -13.32
C PRO A 339 19.95 20.29 -14.48
N ASP A 340 21.25 20.03 -14.65
CA ASP A 340 21.99 20.45 -15.83
C ASP A 340 21.71 19.49 -16.99
N THR A 341 21.52 20.03 -18.18
CA THR A 341 21.43 19.25 -19.42
C THR A 341 22.62 18.33 -19.67
N ALA A 342 23.82 18.68 -19.16
CA ALA A 342 25.01 17.84 -19.24
C ALA A 342 24.83 16.49 -18.49
N ASP A 343 23.98 16.45 -17.47
CA ASP A 343 23.74 15.25 -16.66
C ASP A 343 22.70 14.31 -17.28
N LEU A 344 22.14 14.63 -18.45
CA LEU A 344 21.05 13.87 -19.08
C LEU A 344 21.38 12.38 -19.24
N LEU A 345 22.64 12.05 -19.57
CA LEU A 345 23.10 10.68 -19.78
C LEU A 345 23.81 10.07 -18.56
N LEU A 346 23.98 10.83 -17.49
CA LEU A 346 24.58 10.33 -16.25
C LEU A 346 23.73 9.16 -15.72
N ASN A 347 24.36 8.11 -15.18
CA ASN A 347 23.70 6.92 -14.63
C ASN A 347 22.86 6.09 -15.63
N VAL A 348 22.94 6.34 -16.93
CA VAL A 348 22.39 5.40 -17.94
C VAL A 348 23.22 4.10 -17.95
N TYR A 349 24.54 4.24 -17.81
CA TYR A 349 25.49 3.14 -17.58
C TYR A 349 26.46 3.55 -16.46
N SER A 350 27.13 2.58 -15.83
CA SER A 350 28.08 2.81 -14.73
C SER A 350 29.53 3.07 -15.19
N GLY A 351 29.73 3.38 -16.48
CA GLY A 351 31.04 3.44 -17.15
C GLY A 351 31.50 4.85 -17.48
#